data_AF-A0A957Q0F7-F1
#
_entry.id   AF-A0A957Q0F7-F1
#
_cell.length_a   1.000
_cell.length_b   1.000
_cell.length_c   1.000
_cell.angle_alpha   90.00
_cell.angle_beta   90.00
_cell.angle_gamma   90.00
#
_symmetry.space_group_name_H-M   'P 1'
#
loop_
_entity.id
_entity.type
_entity.pdbx_description
1 polymer ?
#
loop_
_entity_poly.entity_id
_entity_poly.type
_entity_poly.pdbx_seq_one_letter_code
_entity_poly.pdbx_strand_id
1 'polypeptide(L)'
;GYPLLHDQFIRSIEVVPRAGFFHQHLGITAFPTTNQAWLKLDEQRLLEVTAGPIFYDPQGRLRAIIAQLAFYPDAVRYFLLRQGFVRLSEVGAIERTVRRGDYIATALYRAWFVYFAVKFLHLQQRRYCPYRKWMGRSLTQLGAEGQLLNAKLEALVRTSDLNAVSAEITGSLRFLGQLILQELGETEDGLSVESDLCLTNFHWDLLLAALDRQIPEEMKALSPLITPVTFWGDLFDFAGLGGDYATLLAQNLQFLQARDIQ
;
A
#
# COMPACT_ATOMS: atom_id res chain seq x y z
N GLY A 1 21.35 8.53 -14.34
CA GLY A 1 20.03 7.89 -14.52
C GLY A 1 20.16 6.82 -15.57
N TYR A 2 19.42 5.72 -15.47
CA TYR A 2 19.36 4.75 -16.57
C TYR A 2 18.84 5.48 -17.82
N PRO A 3 19.50 5.33 -18.99
CA PRO A 3 19.01 5.92 -20.22
C PRO A 3 17.61 5.34 -20.49
N LEU A 4 16.63 6.23 -20.59
CA LEU A 4 15.31 5.86 -21.09
C LEU A 4 15.54 5.35 -22.52
N LEU A 5 15.09 4.13 -22.81
CA LEU A 5 15.13 3.56 -24.15
C LEU A 5 14.35 4.49 -25.08
N HIS A 6 15.08 5.16 -25.96
CA HIS A 6 14.51 5.98 -27.03
C HIS A 6 14.09 5.02 -28.13
N ASP A 7 12.82 4.61 -28.13
CA ASP A 7 12.26 3.68 -29.10
C ASP A 7 11.11 4.34 -29.88
N GLN A 8 10.93 3.97 -31.15
CA GLN A 8 9.92 4.43 -32.10
C GLN A 8 8.47 4.18 -31.63
N PHE A 9 8.28 3.34 -30.60
CA PHE A 9 6.97 2.91 -30.09
C PHE A 9 6.42 3.72 -28.92
N ILE A 10 7.22 4.59 -28.29
CA ILE A 10 6.68 5.55 -27.32
C ILE A 10 6.16 6.73 -28.11
N ARG A 11 4.84 6.78 -28.36
CA ARG A 11 4.18 8.04 -28.74
C ARG A 11 4.52 9.04 -27.65
N SER A 12 5.46 9.93 -27.93
CA SER A 12 6.08 10.77 -26.90
C SER A 12 5.09 11.76 -26.31
N ILE A 13 3.94 11.94 -26.99
CA ILE A 13 2.82 12.80 -26.60
C ILE A 13 1.52 12.11 -27.05
N GLU A 14 0.59 11.94 -26.11
CA GLU A 14 -0.78 11.51 -26.39
C GLU A 14 -1.73 12.70 -26.19
N VAL A 15 -2.67 12.90 -27.13
CA VAL A 15 -3.70 13.95 -27.03
C VAL A 15 -5.03 13.28 -26.72
N VAL A 16 -5.51 13.46 -25.50
CA VAL A 16 -6.77 12.88 -25.02
C VAL A 16 -7.69 13.96 -24.45
N PRO A 17 -9.02 13.88 -24.69
CA PRO A 17 -9.97 14.73 -23.98
C PRO A 17 -9.86 14.49 -22.48
N ARG A 18 -9.90 15.55 -21.67
CA ARG A 18 -9.79 15.48 -20.21
C ARG A 18 -10.70 14.41 -19.59
N ALA A 19 -11.98 14.38 -19.95
CA ALA A 19 -12.92 13.39 -19.43
C ALA A 19 -12.58 11.96 -19.88
N GLY A 20 -12.09 11.80 -21.12
CA GLY A 20 -11.62 10.53 -21.65
C GLY A 20 -10.40 10.01 -20.88
N PHE A 21 -9.46 10.88 -20.53
CA PHE A 21 -8.28 10.51 -19.74
C PHE A 21 -8.67 9.94 -18.37
N PHE A 22 -9.50 10.64 -17.58
CA PHE A 22 -9.90 10.15 -16.26
C PHE A 22 -10.77 8.89 -16.33
N HIS A 23 -11.62 8.76 -17.35
CA HIS A 23 -12.38 7.55 -17.57
C HIS A 23 -11.49 6.35 -17.91
N GLN A 24 -10.57 6.50 -18.86
CA GLN A 24 -9.67 5.42 -19.28
C GLN A 24 -8.67 5.05 -18.18
N HIS A 25 -8.11 6.05 -17.50
CA HIS A 25 -7.04 5.85 -16.53
C HIS A 25 -7.55 5.49 -15.13
N LEU A 26 -8.59 6.15 -14.62
CA LEU A 26 -9.13 5.90 -13.27
C LEU A 26 -10.47 5.17 -13.26
N GLY A 27 -11.10 4.93 -14.41
CA GLY A 27 -12.43 4.31 -14.46
C GLY A 27 -13.56 5.23 -13.98
N ILE A 28 -13.34 6.55 -13.90
CA ILE A 28 -14.31 7.51 -13.34
C ILE A 28 -14.89 8.43 -14.41
N THR A 29 -16.21 8.66 -14.35
CA THR A 29 -16.92 9.70 -15.12
C THR A 29 -17.22 10.94 -14.28
N ALA A 30 -17.16 10.80 -12.95
CA ALA A 30 -17.29 11.87 -11.96
C ALA A 30 -16.34 11.59 -10.77
N PHE A 31 -15.93 12.64 -10.06
CA PHE A 31 -15.06 12.48 -8.89
C PHE A 31 -15.77 11.70 -7.78
N PRO A 32 -15.03 10.86 -7.02
CA PRO A 32 -15.61 10.08 -5.93
C PRO A 32 -16.16 11.00 -4.83
N THR A 33 -17.46 10.91 -4.58
CA THR A 33 -18.15 11.68 -3.52
C THR A 33 -18.43 10.85 -2.26
N THR A 34 -18.24 9.53 -2.32
CA THR A 34 -18.49 8.61 -1.20
C THR A 34 -17.24 7.80 -0.87
N ASN A 35 -17.11 7.38 0.39
CA ASN A 35 -16.00 6.54 0.85
C ASN A 35 -15.88 5.24 0.02
N GLN A 36 -17.00 4.61 -0.32
CA GLN A 36 -17.01 3.40 -1.16
C GLN A 36 -16.57 3.68 -2.61
N ALA A 37 -16.83 4.87 -3.15
CA ALA A 37 -16.35 5.24 -4.48
C ALA A 37 -14.82 5.39 -4.49
N TRP A 38 -14.24 5.94 -3.43
CA TRP A 38 -12.78 6.00 -3.25
C TRP A 38 -12.14 4.61 -3.16
N LEU A 39 -12.79 3.65 -2.50
CA LEU A 39 -12.35 2.26 -2.43
C LEU A 39 -12.43 1.51 -3.77
N LYS A 40 -12.96 2.10 -4.85
CA LYS A 40 -12.92 1.51 -6.20
C LYS A 40 -11.73 1.99 -7.02
N LEU A 41 -10.99 2.98 -6.55
CA LEU A 41 -9.93 3.61 -7.31
C LEU A 41 -8.60 2.90 -7.08
N ASP A 42 -7.92 2.58 -8.16
CA ASP A 42 -6.59 1.99 -8.11
C ASP A 42 -5.56 2.98 -7.55
N GLU A 43 -4.82 2.54 -6.52
CA GLU A 43 -3.84 3.40 -5.84
C GLU A 43 -2.69 3.79 -6.76
N GLN A 44 -2.20 2.86 -7.59
CA GLN A 44 -1.08 3.12 -8.49
C GLN A 44 -1.47 4.14 -9.57
N ARG A 45 -2.69 4.06 -10.12
CA ARG A 45 -3.22 5.04 -11.07
C ARG A 45 -3.48 6.39 -10.41
N LEU A 46 -3.95 6.42 -9.17
CA LEU A 46 -4.04 7.66 -8.39
C LEU A 46 -2.66 8.31 -8.22
N LEU A 47 -1.63 7.53 -7.89
CA LEU A 47 -0.26 8.02 -7.82
C LEU A 47 0.24 8.57 -9.16
N GLU A 48 0.00 7.86 -10.27
CA GLU A 48 0.40 8.28 -11.61
C GLU A 48 -0.22 9.63 -12.01
N VAL A 49 -1.49 9.85 -11.66
CA VAL A 49 -2.20 11.11 -11.91
C VAL A 49 -1.69 12.26 -11.05
N THR A 50 -1.30 11.98 -9.80
CA THR A 50 -1.04 13.02 -8.79
C THR A 50 0.43 13.35 -8.58
N ALA A 51 1.35 12.43 -8.84
CA ALA A 51 2.79 12.64 -8.63
C ALA A 51 3.52 13.26 -9.83
N GLY A 52 2.91 13.25 -11.01
CA GLY A 52 3.52 13.77 -12.25
C GLY A 52 3.64 15.30 -12.25
N PRO A 53 4.75 15.87 -12.77
CA PRO A 53 4.89 17.31 -12.91
C PRO A 53 3.92 17.87 -13.96
N ILE A 54 3.27 18.99 -13.64
CA ILE A 54 2.43 19.73 -14.59
C ILE A 54 3.28 20.80 -15.27
N PHE A 55 3.59 20.58 -16.55
CA PHE A 55 4.43 21.47 -17.35
C PHE A 55 3.71 22.75 -17.80
N TYR A 56 2.39 22.68 -18.07
CA TYR A 56 1.61 23.82 -18.55
C TYR A 56 0.14 23.74 -18.08
N ASP A 57 -0.30 24.70 -17.28
CA ASP A 57 -1.70 24.83 -16.80
C ASP A 57 -2.00 26.30 -16.42
N PRO A 58 -2.14 27.20 -17.40
CA PRO A 58 -2.27 28.65 -17.14
C PRO A 58 -3.58 29.01 -16.42
N GLN A 59 -4.61 28.17 -16.51
CA GLN A 59 -5.91 28.41 -15.88
C GLN A 59 -6.07 27.64 -14.56
N GLY A 60 -5.06 26.87 -14.14
CA GLY A 60 -5.08 26.10 -12.90
C GLY A 60 -6.13 24.98 -12.85
N ARG A 61 -6.75 24.64 -13.99
CA ARG A 61 -7.90 23.71 -14.02
C ARG A 61 -7.45 22.28 -13.76
N LEU A 62 -6.27 21.89 -14.26
CA LEU A 62 -5.72 20.56 -14.04
C LEU A 62 -5.21 20.42 -12.61
N ARG A 63 -4.52 21.45 -12.09
CA ARG A 63 -4.09 21.49 -10.68
C ARG A 63 -5.26 21.37 -9.71
N ALA A 64 -6.37 22.09 -9.96
CA ALA A 64 -7.56 22.02 -9.12
C ALA A 64 -8.21 20.62 -9.11
N ILE A 65 -8.09 19.87 -10.20
CA ILE A 65 -8.57 18.49 -10.30
C ILE A 65 -7.63 17.54 -9.55
N ILE A 66 -6.32 17.64 -9.79
CA ILE A 66 -5.32 16.80 -9.13
C ILE A 66 -5.36 17.02 -7.61
N ALA A 67 -5.60 18.26 -7.16
CA ALA A 67 -5.77 18.55 -5.74
C ALA A 67 -6.95 17.79 -5.10
N GLN A 68 -8.04 17.55 -5.83
CA GLN A 68 -9.18 16.74 -5.33
C GLN A 68 -8.85 15.25 -5.21
N LEU A 69 -7.86 14.79 -5.99
CA LEU A 69 -7.36 13.41 -5.97
C LEU A 69 -6.05 13.28 -5.19
N ALA A 70 -5.61 14.34 -4.49
CA ALA A 70 -4.28 14.41 -3.90
C ALA A 70 -4.04 13.28 -2.89
N PHE A 71 -5.07 12.92 -2.11
CA PHE A 71 -5.04 11.76 -1.23
C PHE A 71 -6.45 11.28 -0.85
N TYR A 72 -6.52 10.09 -0.22
CA TYR A 72 -7.77 9.55 0.33
C TYR A 72 -8.37 10.47 1.42
N PRO A 73 -9.72 10.55 1.52
CA PRO A 73 -10.39 11.09 2.69
C PRO A 73 -10.01 10.34 3.97
N ASP A 74 -10.07 11.01 5.11
CA ASP A 74 -9.64 10.45 6.41
C ASP A 74 -10.33 9.12 6.75
N ALA A 75 -11.65 9.01 6.55
CA ALA A 75 -12.39 7.77 6.78
C ALA A 75 -11.85 6.60 5.94
N VAL A 76 -11.53 6.86 4.67
CA VAL A 76 -10.93 5.86 3.77
C VAL A 76 -9.51 5.53 4.22
N ARG A 77 -8.69 6.52 4.57
CA ARG A 77 -7.33 6.30 5.09
C ARG A 77 -7.33 5.41 6.32
N TYR A 78 -8.12 5.75 7.34
CA TYR A 78 -8.18 4.99 8.60
C TYR A 78 -8.72 3.58 8.39
N PHE A 79 -9.71 3.42 7.50
CA PHE A 79 -10.16 2.10 7.07
C PHE A 79 -8.99 1.29 6.50
N LEU A 80 -8.22 1.83 5.54
CA LEU A 80 -7.08 1.12 4.96
C LEU A 80 -5.96 0.82 5.96
N LEU A 81 -5.69 1.72 6.91
CA LEU A 81 -4.74 1.50 8.00
C LEU A 81 -5.17 0.31 8.89
N ARG A 82 -6.46 0.24 9.24
CA ARG A 82 -7.04 -0.87 10.00
C ARG A 82 -6.89 -2.19 9.25
N GLN A 83 -7.26 -2.24 7.97
CA GLN A 83 -7.08 -3.44 7.15
C GLN A 83 -5.60 -3.84 7.07
N GLY A 84 -4.69 -2.87 6.99
CA GLY A 84 -3.26 -3.10 7.01
C GLY A 84 -2.80 -3.82 8.28
N PHE A 85 -3.28 -3.39 9.45
CA PHE A 85 -2.96 -4.07 10.71
C PHE A 85 -3.59 -5.47 10.84
N VAL A 86 -4.79 -5.68 10.31
CA VAL A 86 -5.37 -7.04 10.21
C VAL A 86 -4.48 -7.94 9.37
N ARG A 87 -3.90 -7.45 8.27
CA ARG A 87 -2.97 -8.23 7.44
C ARG A 87 -1.61 -8.44 8.08
N LEU A 88 -1.14 -7.46 8.87
CA LEU A 88 0.08 -7.60 9.66
C LEU A 88 -0.11 -8.62 10.81
N SER A 89 -1.32 -8.80 11.35
CA SER A 89 -1.56 -9.80 12.40
C SER A 89 -1.49 -11.23 11.86
N GLU A 90 -1.85 -11.46 10.57
CA GLU A 90 -1.67 -12.75 9.90
C GLU A 90 -0.19 -13.21 9.87
N VAL A 91 0.75 -12.25 9.90
CA VAL A 91 2.20 -12.54 9.94
C VAL A 91 2.60 -13.24 11.24
N GLY A 92 1.80 -13.20 12.31
CA GLY A 92 2.16 -13.86 13.56
C GLY A 92 2.41 -15.37 13.43
N ALA A 93 1.85 -16.01 12.40
CA ALA A 93 2.19 -17.39 12.07
C ALA A 93 3.70 -17.64 11.82
N ILE A 94 4.50 -16.60 11.59
CA ILE A 94 5.94 -16.68 11.36
C ILE A 94 6.69 -17.36 12.52
N GLU A 95 6.27 -17.18 13.77
CA GLU A 95 6.91 -17.85 14.92
C GLU A 95 6.88 -19.37 14.78
N ARG A 96 5.79 -19.92 14.25
CA ARG A 96 5.67 -21.36 13.99
C ARG A 96 6.57 -21.82 12.86
N THR A 97 6.86 -20.95 11.89
CA THR A 97 7.77 -21.26 10.78
C THR A 97 9.22 -21.26 11.25
N VAL A 98 9.58 -20.27 12.07
CA VAL A 98 10.88 -20.13 12.73
C VAL A 98 11.18 -21.33 13.61
N ARG A 99 10.27 -21.70 14.52
CA ARG A 99 10.46 -22.85 15.43
C ARG A 99 10.64 -24.19 14.71
N ARG A 100 10.11 -24.33 13.50
CA ARG A 100 10.24 -25.54 12.66
C ARG A 100 11.48 -25.51 11.76
N GLY A 101 12.19 -24.40 11.67
CA GLY A 101 13.26 -24.22 10.70
C GLY A 101 12.78 -24.16 9.24
N ASP A 102 11.52 -23.76 9.00
CA ASP A 102 10.94 -23.67 7.65
C ASP A 102 11.30 -22.34 6.98
N TYR A 103 12.45 -22.32 6.32
CA TYR A 103 12.97 -21.12 5.65
C TYR A 103 12.06 -20.58 4.55
N ILE A 104 11.32 -21.44 3.83
CA ILE A 104 10.45 -21.01 2.74
C ILE A 104 9.25 -20.26 3.31
N ALA A 105 8.57 -20.85 4.31
CA ALA A 105 7.43 -20.21 4.94
C ALA A 105 7.85 -18.93 5.68
N THR A 106 9.00 -18.92 6.35
CA THR A 106 9.54 -17.70 6.98
C THR A 106 9.82 -16.61 5.94
N ALA A 107 10.39 -16.95 4.77
CA ALA A 107 10.63 -15.98 3.70
C ALA A 107 9.33 -15.38 3.15
N LEU A 108 8.27 -16.18 2.98
CA LEU A 108 6.96 -15.71 2.55
C LEU A 108 6.36 -14.70 3.54
N TYR A 109 6.35 -15.03 4.83
CA TYR A 109 5.84 -14.11 5.87
C TYR A 109 6.69 -12.84 6.01
N ARG A 110 8.02 -12.93 5.85
CA ARG A 110 8.89 -11.75 5.81
C ARG A 110 8.56 -10.82 4.65
N ALA A 111 8.43 -11.37 3.44
CA ALA A 111 8.09 -10.59 2.26
C ALA A 111 6.70 -9.95 2.40
N TRP A 112 5.73 -10.70 2.94
CA TRP A 112 4.40 -10.19 3.28
C TRP A 112 4.51 -9.02 4.25
N PHE A 113 5.16 -9.20 5.40
CA PHE A 113 5.36 -8.14 6.39
C PHE A 113 5.97 -6.88 5.79
N VAL A 114 7.06 -7.00 5.03
CA VAL A 114 7.73 -5.87 4.36
C VAL A 114 6.75 -5.13 3.45
N TYR A 115 5.99 -5.85 2.64
CA TYR A 115 5.01 -5.24 1.74
C TYR A 115 3.99 -4.39 2.50
N PHE A 116 3.34 -4.97 3.51
CA PHE A 116 2.30 -4.30 4.29
C PHE A 116 2.85 -3.15 5.15
N ALA A 117 4.05 -3.30 5.73
CA ALA A 117 4.71 -2.26 6.50
C ALA A 117 5.03 -1.01 5.65
N VAL A 118 5.48 -1.20 4.41
CA VAL A 118 5.72 -0.06 3.50
C VAL A 118 4.42 0.63 3.12
N LYS A 119 3.38 -0.13 2.74
CA LYS A 119 2.07 0.47 2.41
C LYS A 119 1.50 1.26 3.58
N PHE A 120 1.64 0.71 4.78
CA PHE A 120 1.20 1.35 6.00
C PHE A 120 1.85 2.72 6.21
N LEU A 121 3.19 2.82 6.09
CA LEU A 121 3.86 4.09 6.30
C LEU A 121 3.47 5.12 5.24
N HIS A 122 3.23 4.69 4.00
CA HIS A 122 2.69 5.56 2.95
C HIS A 122 1.30 6.10 3.31
N LEU A 123 0.38 5.24 3.76
CA LEU A 123 -0.93 5.67 4.25
C LEU A 123 -0.78 6.68 5.38
N GLN A 124 0.03 6.37 6.40
CA GLN A 124 0.25 7.23 7.55
C GLN A 124 0.80 8.61 7.14
N GLN A 125 1.75 8.64 6.20
CA GLN A 125 2.32 9.85 5.62
C GLN A 125 1.41 10.56 4.59
N ARG A 126 0.17 10.09 4.42
CA ARG A 126 -0.81 10.59 3.43
C ARG A 126 -0.26 10.61 2.00
N ARG A 127 0.40 9.53 1.58
CA ARG A 127 0.94 9.36 0.23
C ARG A 127 0.51 8.03 -0.37
N TYR A 128 0.24 8.03 -1.67
CA TYR A 128 -0.02 6.79 -2.39
C TYR A 128 1.24 5.94 -2.51
N CYS A 129 1.13 4.65 -2.21
CA CYS A 129 2.26 3.75 -2.24
C CYS A 129 2.60 3.36 -3.69
N PRO A 130 3.87 3.47 -4.13
CA PRO A 130 4.24 3.11 -5.50
C PRO A 130 4.32 1.60 -5.70
N TYR A 131 4.26 1.20 -6.97
CA TYR A 131 4.46 -0.19 -7.39
C TYR A 131 5.65 -0.87 -6.73
N ARG A 132 5.49 -2.16 -6.39
CA ARG A 132 6.38 -2.98 -5.53
C ARG A 132 7.89 -2.79 -5.76
N LYS A 133 8.35 -2.64 -7.00
CA LYS A 133 9.78 -2.47 -7.32
C LYS A 133 10.37 -1.16 -6.79
N TRP A 134 9.53 -0.16 -6.51
CA TRP A 134 9.92 1.15 -6.02
C TRP A 134 9.73 1.33 -4.51
N MET A 135 9.10 0.36 -3.83
CA MET A 135 8.75 0.46 -2.41
C MET A 135 9.97 0.77 -1.52
N GLY A 136 11.07 0.01 -1.64
CA GLY A 136 12.28 0.28 -0.85
C GLY A 136 12.85 1.68 -1.09
N ARG A 137 12.94 2.11 -2.36
CA ARG A 137 13.40 3.46 -2.70
C ARG A 137 12.47 4.53 -2.14
N SER A 138 11.16 4.30 -2.15
CA SER A 138 10.17 5.29 -1.72
C SER A 138 10.28 5.64 -0.24
N LEU A 139 10.72 4.71 0.61
CA LEU A 139 10.94 4.96 2.04
C LEU A 139 11.98 6.06 2.28
N THR A 140 12.98 6.17 1.42
CA THR A 140 14.00 7.23 1.53
C THR A 140 13.44 8.65 1.32
N GLN A 141 12.22 8.75 0.80
CA GLN A 141 11.52 10.01 0.50
C GLN A 141 10.46 10.37 1.56
N LEU A 142 10.32 9.56 2.62
CA LEU A 142 9.35 9.73 3.71
C LEU A 142 10.00 10.26 5.01
N GLY A 143 11.06 11.07 4.88
CA GLY A 143 11.72 11.72 6.02
C GLY A 143 12.35 10.73 7.01
N ALA A 144 12.39 11.13 8.29
CA ALA A 144 13.04 10.36 9.35
C ALA A 144 12.35 9.01 9.63
N GLU A 145 11.02 8.98 9.64
CA GLU A 145 10.23 7.77 9.84
C GLU A 145 10.44 6.77 8.70
N GLY A 146 10.50 7.26 7.45
CA GLY A 146 10.86 6.48 6.28
C GLY A 146 12.24 5.83 6.37
N GLN A 147 13.24 6.60 6.77
CA GLN A 147 14.60 6.10 6.96
C GLN A 147 14.68 5.05 8.07
N LEU A 148 13.98 5.28 9.19
CA LEU A 148 13.93 4.34 10.30
C LEU A 148 13.25 3.03 9.92
N LEU A 149 12.09 3.10 9.23
CA LEU A 149 11.43 1.89 8.74
C LEU A 149 12.30 1.15 7.72
N ASN A 150 12.95 1.87 6.80
CA ASN A 150 13.85 1.25 5.83
C ASN A 150 14.97 0.47 6.52
N ALA A 151 15.61 1.05 7.55
CA ALA A 151 16.65 0.35 8.31
C ALA A 151 16.14 -0.92 9.01
N LYS A 152 14.95 -0.86 9.63
CA LYS A 152 14.30 -2.03 10.26
C LYS A 152 13.97 -3.13 9.25
N LEU A 153 13.41 -2.76 8.10
CA LEU A 153 13.06 -3.71 7.05
C LEU A 153 14.30 -4.30 6.36
N GLU A 154 15.36 -3.51 6.17
CA GLU A 154 16.64 -4.04 5.67
C GLU A 154 17.26 -5.06 6.64
N ALA A 155 17.23 -4.79 7.95
CA ALA A 155 17.67 -5.74 8.97
C ALA A 155 16.83 -7.03 8.91
N LEU A 156 15.49 -6.89 8.86
CA LEU A 156 14.57 -8.01 8.71
C LEU A 156 14.81 -8.81 7.42
N VAL A 157 15.17 -8.18 6.29
CA VAL A 157 15.41 -8.86 5.00
C VAL A 157 16.81 -9.49 4.93
N ARG A 158 17.79 -8.98 5.68
CA ARG A 158 19.15 -9.53 5.67
C ARG A 158 19.42 -10.57 6.74
N THR A 159 18.61 -10.63 7.79
CA THR A 159 18.83 -11.61 8.86
C THR A 159 18.68 -13.05 8.35
N SER A 160 19.69 -13.87 8.66
CA SER A 160 19.67 -15.33 8.53
C SER A 160 19.32 -16.03 9.84
N ASP A 161 19.34 -15.31 10.96
CA ASP A 161 18.93 -15.84 12.25
C ASP A 161 17.40 -15.80 12.38
N LEU A 162 16.79 -16.98 12.37
CA LEU A 162 15.34 -17.14 12.49
C LEU A 162 14.82 -16.60 13.83
N ASN A 163 15.61 -16.65 14.90
CA ASN A 163 15.20 -16.12 16.21
C ASN A 163 15.13 -14.58 16.20
N ALA A 164 16.01 -13.93 15.44
CA ALA A 164 15.99 -12.48 15.27
C ALA A 164 14.78 -11.99 14.44
N VAL A 165 14.23 -12.82 13.54
CA VAL A 165 13.09 -12.45 12.68
C VAL A 165 11.89 -11.98 13.50
N SER A 166 11.51 -12.71 14.55
CA SER A 166 10.37 -12.35 15.41
C SER A 166 10.59 -11.04 16.17
N ALA A 167 11.83 -10.79 16.62
CA ALA A 167 12.20 -9.56 17.30
C ALA A 167 12.12 -8.34 16.37
N GLU A 168 12.60 -8.47 15.13
CA GLU A 168 12.56 -7.41 14.13
C GLU A 168 11.13 -7.06 13.70
N ILE A 169 10.27 -8.08 13.54
CA ILE A 169 8.84 -7.88 13.23
C ILE A 169 8.15 -7.16 14.39
N THR A 170 8.32 -7.63 15.63
CA THR A 170 7.71 -6.99 16.81
C THR A 170 8.23 -5.55 16.99
N GLY A 171 9.53 -5.32 16.78
CA GLY A 171 10.12 -3.98 16.82
C GLY A 171 9.61 -3.04 15.74
N SER A 172 9.26 -3.56 14.57
CA SER A 172 8.66 -2.81 13.47
C SER A 172 7.18 -2.54 13.71
N LEU A 173 6.42 -3.52 14.21
CA LEU A 173 5.02 -3.35 14.58
C LEU A 173 4.83 -2.29 15.65
N ARG A 174 5.64 -2.32 16.72
CA ARG A 174 5.60 -1.29 17.76
C ARG A 174 5.84 0.10 17.21
N PHE A 175 6.83 0.25 16.33
CA PHE A 175 7.11 1.52 15.68
C PHE A 175 5.90 2.01 14.85
N LEU A 176 5.33 1.15 14.00
CA LEU A 176 4.17 1.51 13.16
C LEU A 176 2.93 1.83 14.01
N GLY A 177 2.66 1.05 15.05
CA GLY A 177 1.54 1.27 15.96
C GLY A 177 1.68 2.57 16.76
N GLN A 178 2.89 2.89 17.22
CA GLN A 178 3.18 4.15 17.92
C GLN A 178 2.89 5.37 17.05
N LEU A 179 3.28 5.36 15.77
CA LEU A 179 2.99 6.45 14.85
C LEU A 179 1.49 6.73 14.74
N ILE A 180 0.68 5.67 14.64
CA ILE A 180 -0.77 5.84 14.52
C ILE A 180 -1.43 6.23 15.83
N LEU A 181 -1.03 5.65 16.97
CA LEU A 181 -1.60 6.09 18.25
C LEU A 181 -1.28 7.56 18.52
N GLN A 182 -0.05 7.99 18.24
CA GLN A 182 0.33 9.41 18.35
C GLN A 182 -0.52 10.30 17.43
N GLU A 183 -0.76 9.90 16.19
CA GLU A 183 -1.65 10.61 15.26
C GLU A 183 -3.09 10.74 15.81
N LEU A 184 -3.57 9.70 16.50
CA LEU A 184 -4.90 9.66 17.12
C LEU A 184 -4.98 10.38 18.47
N GLY A 185 -3.88 10.94 18.97
CA GLY A 185 -3.80 11.58 20.29
C GLY A 185 -3.82 10.60 21.45
N GLU A 186 -3.50 9.33 21.19
CA GLU A 186 -3.42 8.26 22.17
C GLU A 186 -1.96 7.98 22.50
N THR A 187 -1.65 7.88 23.78
CA THR A 187 -0.29 7.58 24.23
C THR A 187 -0.38 6.38 25.16
N GLU A 188 0.05 5.23 24.66
CA GLU A 188 0.10 3.99 25.43
C GLU A 188 1.56 3.57 25.63
N ASP A 189 1.93 3.37 26.90
CA ASP A 189 3.22 2.80 27.25
C ASP A 189 3.15 1.27 27.10
N GLY A 190 3.64 0.77 25.96
CA GLY A 190 3.85 -0.65 25.74
C GLY A 190 2.79 -1.31 24.87
N LEU A 191 3.00 -1.26 23.56
CA LEU A 191 2.28 -2.10 22.58
C LEU A 191 2.66 -3.60 22.67
N SER A 192 3.27 -4.07 23.77
CA SER A 192 3.79 -5.43 23.92
C SER A 192 2.91 -6.24 24.87
N VAL A 193 2.17 -7.24 24.36
CA VAL A 193 1.48 -8.20 25.23
C VAL A 193 2.44 -9.34 25.51
N GLU A 194 2.77 -9.65 26.76
CA GLU A 194 3.31 -10.98 27.06
C GLU A 194 2.13 -11.97 27.11
N SER A 195 2.00 -12.79 26.07
CA SER A 195 0.91 -13.77 25.97
C SER A 195 1.40 -15.07 25.34
N ASP A 196 1.23 -16.18 26.05
CA ASP A 196 1.45 -17.52 25.50
C ASP A 196 0.41 -17.90 24.42
N LEU A 197 -0.65 -17.11 24.26
CA LEU A 197 -1.74 -17.32 23.30
C LEU A 197 -1.55 -16.53 22.00
N CYS A 198 -0.61 -15.58 21.95
CA CYS A 198 -0.38 -14.73 20.79
C CYS A 198 0.95 -15.10 20.13
N LEU A 199 0.94 -15.41 18.84
CA LEU A 199 2.16 -15.69 18.07
C LEU A 199 2.95 -14.42 17.70
N THR A 200 2.53 -13.25 18.19
CA THR A 200 3.26 -11.98 18.10
C THR A 200 2.77 -11.10 19.23
N ASN A 201 3.72 -10.70 20.08
CA ASN A 201 3.48 -9.89 21.27
C ASN A 201 3.16 -8.43 20.90
N PHE A 202 1.96 -8.19 20.38
CA PHE A 202 1.47 -6.88 19.96
C PHE A 202 0.02 -6.62 20.42
N HIS A 203 -0.26 -5.42 20.94
CA HIS A 203 -1.60 -5.01 21.42
C HIS A 203 -2.55 -4.71 20.25
N TRP A 204 -2.99 -5.76 19.53
CA TRP A 204 -3.88 -5.63 18.37
C TRP A 204 -5.20 -4.95 18.72
N ASP A 205 -5.85 -5.37 19.80
CA ASP A 205 -7.20 -4.89 20.16
C ASP A 205 -7.22 -3.39 20.44
N LEU A 206 -6.21 -2.89 21.16
CA LEU A 206 -6.08 -1.47 21.48
C LEU A 206 -5.99 -0.64 20.19
N LEU A 207 -5.10 -1.04 19.29
CA LEU A 207 -4.87 -0.31 18.05
C LEU A 207 -6.05 -0.39 17.09
N LEU A 208 -6.65 -1.58 16.94
CA LEU A 208 -7.82 -1.76 16.09
C LEU A 208 -9.02 -0.99 16.65
N ALA A 209 -9.23 -0.96 17.96
CA ALA A 209 -10.27 -0.16 18.60
C ALA A 209 -10.05 1.36 18.43
N ALA A 210 -8.80 1.82 18.48
CA ALA A 210 -8.46 3.21 18.21
C ALA A 210 -8.79 3.61 16.77
N LEU A 211 -8.43 2.76 15.79
CA LEU A 211 -8.76 2.98 14.39
C LEU A 211 -10.27 2.88 14.12
N ASP A 212 -10.96 1.92 14.75
CA ASP A 212 -12.41 1.73 14.60
C ASP A 212 -13.21 2.97 15.02
N ARG A 213 -12.73 3.76 15.99
CA ARG A 213 -13.39 5.02 16.37
C ARG A 213 -13.36 6.09 15.27
N GLN A 214 -12.43 6.00 14.32
CA GLN A 214 -12.31 6.96 13.21
C GLN A 214 -13.05 6.52 11.94
N ILE A 215 -13.56 5.29 11.91
CA ILE A 215 -14.19 4.69 10.73
C ILE A 215 -15.71 4.80 10.87
N PRO A 216 -16.43 5.34 9.88
CA PRO A 216 -17.89 5.35 9.87
C PRO A 216 -18.51 3.94 9.84
N GLU A 217 -19.71 3.77 10.39
CA GLU A 217 -20.38 2.46 10.48
C GLU A 217 -20.63 1.81 9.11
N GLU A 218 -20.91 2.59 8.07
CA GLU A 218 -21.13 2.05 6.72
C GLU A 218 -19.87 1.39 6.14
N MET A 219 -18.69 1.77 6.64
CA MET A 219 -17.41 1.17 6.26
C MET A 219 -17.05 -0.03 7.15
N LYS A 220 -17.41 0.00 8.45
CA LYS A 220 -17.18 -1.15 9.35
C LYS A 220 -17.97 -2.39 8.96
N ALA A 221 -19.12 -2.20 8.33
CA ALA A 221 -19.93 -3.29 7.78
C ALA A 221 -19.27 -3.99 6.58
N LEU A 222 -18.24 -3.39 5.98
CA LEU A 222 -17.49 -4.00 4.88
C LEU A 222 -16.55 -5.09 5.39
N SER A 223 -16.35 -6.12 4.57
CA SER A 223 -15.37 -7.18 4.86
C SER A 223 -13.98 -6.60 5.17
N PRO A 224 -13.24 -7.17 6.14
CA PRO A 224 -11.86 -6.78 6.44
C PRO A 224 -10.88 -7.07 5.27
N LEU A 225 -11.34 -7.73 4.22
CA LEU A 225 -10.57 -8.03 3.02
C LEU A 225 -10.80 -7.02 1.89
N ILE A 226 -11.78 -6.12 2.03
CA ILE A 226 -12.08 -5.10 1.01
C ILE A 226 -11.02 -4.01 1.05
N THR A 227 -10.44 -3.73 -0.12
CA THR A 227 -9.51 -2.61 -0.37
C THR A 227 -9.59 -2.12 -1.81
N PRO A 228 -8.98 -0.94 -2.11
CA PRO A 228 -8.89 -0.46 -3.47
C PRO A 228 -8.19 -1.45 -4.40
N VAL A 229 -8.51 -1.32 -5.68
CA VAL A 229 -7.90 -2.09 -6.77
C VAL A 229 -6.38 -2.00 -6.65
N THR A 230 -5.69 -3.14 -6.81
CA THR A 230 -4.23 -3.35 -6.62
C THR A 230 -3.65 -3.04 -5.23
N PHE A 231 -4.45 -2.55 -4.27
CA PHE A 231 -3.94 -2.13 -2.97
C PHE A 231 -3.24 -3.30 -2.24
N TRP A 232 -3.87 -4.47 -2.18
CA TRP A 232 -3.25 -5.68 -1.63
C TRP A 232 -2.92 -6.74 -2.70
N GLY A 233 -2.88 -6.34 -3.97
CA GLY A 233 -2.79 -7.23 -5.14
C GLY A 233 -4.15 -7.52 -5.79
N ASP A 234 -4.14 -8.09 -6.99
CA ASP A 234 -5.33 -8.23 -7.86
C ASP A 234 -6.43 -9.16 -7.29
N LEU A 235 -6.15 -9.93 -6.23
CA LEU A 235 -7.03 -11.00 -5.74
C LEU A 235 -8.06 -10.58 -4.68
N PHE A 236 -7.90 -9.43 -4.01
CA PHE A 236 -8.71 -9.02 -2.84
C PHE A 236 -9.27 -7.59 -2.98
N ASP A 237 -9.91 -7.33 -4.11
CA ASP A 237 -10.45 -6.02 -4.49
C ASP A 237 -11.97 -5.90 -4.25
N PHE A 238 -12.43 -4.70 -3.88
CA PHE A 238 -13.84 -4.33 -3.71
C PHE A 238 -14.70 -4.58 -4.96
N ALA A 239 -14.13 -4.49 -6.16
CA ALA A 239 -14.85 -4.78 -7.40
C ALA A 239 -14.98 -6.28 -7.70
N GLY A 240 -14.27 -7.17 -6.97
CA GLY A 240 -14.12 -8.58 -7.34
C GLY A 240 -13.47 -8.78 -8.72
N LEU A 241 -12.85 -7.73 -9.26
CA LEU A 241 -12.41 -7.59 -10.64
C LEU A 241 -11.10 -6.79 -10.66
N GLY A 242 -10.05 -7.35 -10.07
CA GLY A 242 -8.74 -7.19 -10.71
C GLY A 242 -8.94 -7.61 -12.17
N GLY A 243 -8.45 -6.81 -13.12
CA GLY A 243 -8.59 -7.13 -14.55
C GLY A 243 -8.29 -8.61 -14.75
N ASP A 244 -9.14 -9.32 -15.51
CA ASP A 244 -9.03 -10.77 -15.57
C ASP A 244 -7.60 -11.17 -15.96
N TYR A 245 -7.15 -12.32 -15.46
CA TYR A 245 -5.80 -12.81 -15.78
C TYR A 245 -5.56 -12.79 -17.30
N ALA A 246 -6.61 -12.99 -18.10
CA ALA A 246 -6.57 -12.88 -19.56
C ALA A 246 -6.22 -11.47 -20.06
N THR A 247 -6.69 -10.40 -19.46
CA THR A 247 -6.41 -9.00 -19.81
C THR A 247 -4.99 -8.63 -19.43
N LEU A 248 -4.55 -9.01 -18.23
CA LEU A 248 -3.16 -8.81 -17.81
C LEU A 248 -2.20 -9.64 -18.68
N LEU A 249 -2.56 -10.89 -18.98
CA LEU A 249 -1.82 -11.76 -19.88
C LEU A 249 -1.81 -11.20 -21.29
N ALA A 250 -2.92 -10.67 -21.82
CA ALA A 250 -2.98 -10.05 -23.14
C ALA A 250 -2.11 -8.80 -23.24
N GLN A 251 -2.10 -7.96 -22.21
CA GLN A 251 -1.19 -6.79 -22.13
C GLN A 251 0.28 -7.22 -22.08
N ASN A 252 0.60 -8.25 -21.29
CA ASN A 252 1.96 -8.81 -21.24
C ASN A 252 2.34 -9.51 -22.56
N LEU A 253 1.41 -10.23 -23.19
CA LEU A 253 1.63 -10.94 -24.45
C LEU A 253 1.83 -9.93 -25.58
N GLN A 254 1.05 -8.85 -25.63
CA GLN A 254 1.27 -7.74 -26.57
C GLN A 254 2.64 -7.09 -26.35
N PHE A 255 3.02 -6.87 -25.09
CA PHE A 255 4.34 -6.34 -24.76
C PHE A 255 5.50 -7.26 -25.20
N LEU A 256 5.32 -8.58 -25.10
CA LEU A 256 6.31 -9.58 -25.51
C LEU A 256 6.33 -9.84 -27.02
N GLN A 257 5.17 -9.98 -27.66
CA GLN A 257 5.04 -10.19 -29.12
C GLN A 257 5.50 -8.97 -29.91
N ALA A 258 5.34 -7.77 -29.36
CA ALA A 258 5.94 -6.56 -29.93
C ALA A 258 7.49 -6.58 -29.92
N ARG A 259 8.13 -7.53 -29.21
CA ARG A 259 9.59 -7.73 -29.21
C ARG A 259 10.08 -8.79 -30.19
N ASP A 260 9.22 -9.73 -30.61
CA ASP A 260 9.60 -10.89 -31.45
C ASP A 260 9.40 -10.66 -32.97
N ILE A 261 9.08 -9.43 -33.40
CA ILE A 261 8.96 -9.04 -34.84
C ILE A 261 10.19 -8.22 -35.29
N GLN A 262 11.38 -8.56 -34.78
CA GLN A 262 12.68 -8.11 -35.31
C GLN A 262 13.54 -9.31 -35.67
#